data_AF-M6W3L1-F1
#
_entry.id   AF-M6W3L1-F1
#
_cell.length_a   1.000
_cell.length_b   1.000
_cell.length_c   1.000
_cell.angle_alpha   90.00
_cell.angle_beta   90.00
_cell.angle_gamma   90.00
#
_symmetry.space_group_name_H-M   'P 1'
#
loop_
_entity.id
_entity.type
_entity.pdbx_description
1 polymer ?
#
loop_
_entity_poly.entity_id
_entity_poly.type
_entity_poly.pdbx_seq_one_letter_code
_entity_poly.pdbx_strand_id
1 'polypeptide(L)'
;MGVQYRLLSLIPSFGHKLPRIVPLLTGFLYLSALGYPVSLSRAWIFAGMLLFQGLFFRKLRPVDLLLGSAWILWIADPPGFYTVSFCLSFGAVAGIFLFSYPIQVACNFLSDENRISFFLKENLSISFSAGLGTMPVLLLTFGSFSFGSILLNLIVVPLAGILLPILYVSLIIQKIKFTFLSEPFWSITEFLIQILIYLSETLSKSLGFYKEMGEASWIGIVGWVWLCAGIFLYTRFMEKNYLRNDPKHKFVLLKTPSRKFNADTSFPDSEHSKTEVSIEPAGIQKNIQSLEYYSIEGKRRFGKKSYPIFCVSFFISIFGIHVFLYQSPSLFPAENRIVNNRFFFILRNGDSLIFSGKCKYGSKTISNAFRTSKKIYCDSSEKRPLKNVFVEEESCLVWAFQCLQDRPQIDILYSGRDFELWSQTSRFHFLKSKPIREILLSKESKILFFHTKKDSLFQLSQKTKTDGGWILLETPYGSKDDSEVWNRNRKLLGLSENWTFLEKDELQRIPVSKSF
;
A
#
# COMPACT_ATOMS: atom_id res chain seq x y z
N MET A 1 22.15 -4.35 -14.07
CA MET A 1 22.60 -5.72 -13.74
C MET A 1 21.95 -6.82 -14.59
N GLY A 2 20.65 -7.11 -14.48
CA GLY A 2 20.03 -8.24 -15.21
C GLY A 2 20.13 -8.15 -16.75
N VAL A 3 19.91 -6.96 -17.31
CA VAL A 3 20.07 -6.70 -18.76
C VAL A 3 21.52 -6.88 -19.19
N GLN A 4 22.47 -6.35 -18.42
CA GLN A 4 23.91 -6.51 -18.67
C GLN A 4 24.34 -7.98 -18.62
N TYR A 5 23.89 -8.75 -17.62
CA TYR A 5 24.14 -10.19 -17.55
C TYR A 5 23.65 -10.90 -18.81
N ARG A 6 22.42 -10.60 -19.26
CA ARG A 6 21.83 -11.23 -20.44
C ARG A 6 22.61 -10.89 -21.71
N LEU A 7 22.95 -9.61 -21.92
CA LEU A 7 23.75 -9.17 -23.08
C LEU A 7 25.14 -9.82 -23.10
N LEU A 8 25.84 -9.82 -21.96
CA LEU A 8 27.17 -10.41 -21.87
C LEU A 8 27.14 -11.94 -22.00
N SER A 9 26.07 -12.58 -21.53
CA SER A 9 25.89 -14.04 -21.65
C SER A 9 25.59 -14.51 -23.08
N LEU A 10 25.19 -13.60 -23.97
CA LEU A 10 24.96 -13.92 -25.40
C LEU A 10 26.26 -13.96 -26.20
N ILE A 11 27.36 -13.42 -25.67
CA ILE A 11 28.65 -13.35 -26.35
C ILE A 11 29.48 -14.56 -25.92
N PRO A 12 29.71 -15.56 -26.81
CA PRO A 12 30.39 -16.81 -26.44
C PRO A 12 31.85 -16.61 -25.98
N SER A 13 32.49 -15.53 -26.44
CA SER A 13 33.90 -15.22 -26.21
C SER A 13 34.25 -14.88 -24.74
N PHE A 14 33.29 -14.41 -23.93
CA PHE A 14 33.58 -13.96 -22.56
C PHE A 14 33.56 -15.08 -21.50
N GLY A 15 33.31 -16.33 -21.88
CA GLY A 15 33.23 -17.46 -20.94
C GLY A 15 32.14 -17.28 -19.86
N HIS A 16 32.15 -18.14 -18.85
CA HIS A 16 31.05 -18.22 -17.86
C HIS A 16 31.18 -17.24 -16.67
N LYS A 17 32.39 -16.71 -16.42
CA LYS A 17 32.68 -15.87 -15.23
C LYS A 17 32.44 -14.38 -15.48
N LEU A 18 32.90 -13.84 -16.61
CA LEU A 18 32.81 -12.41 -16.94
C LEU A 18 31.37 -11.87 -16.98
N PRO A 19 30.38 -12.56 -17.60
CA PRO A 19 29.00 -12.08 -17.63
C PRO A 19 28.39 -11.87 -16.25
N ARG A 20 28.94 -12.49 -15.19
CA ARG A 20 28.43 -12.38 -13.81
C ARG A 20 29.19 -11.36 -12.97
N ILE A 21 30.50 -11.25 -13.19
CA ILE A 21 31.36 -10.30 -12.45
C ILE A 21 31.11 -8.87 -12.91
N VAL A 22 30.96 -8.62 -14.22
CA VAL A 22 30.81 -7.25 -14.77
C VAL A 22 29.51 -6.57 -14.29
N PRO A 23 28.33 -7.21 -14.27
CA PRO A 23 27.14 -6.62 -13.68
C PRO A 23 27.28 -6.32 -12.19
N LEU A 24 27.95 -7.21 -11.44
CA LEU A 24 28.20 -7.02 -10.01
C LEU A 24 29.06 -5.79 -9.75
N LEU A 25 30.17 -5.67 -10.49
CA LEU A 25 31.10 -4.55 -10.38
C LEU A 25 30.44 -3.22 -10.80
N THR A 26 29.74 -3.20 -11.93
CA THR A 26 29.03 -1.99 -12.39
C THR A 26 27.91 -1.59 -11.43
N GLY A 27 27.21 -2.57 -10.85
CA GLY A 27 26.21 -2.34 -9.81
C GLY A 27 26.81 -1.75 -8.53
N PHE A 28 28.01 -2.21 -8.14
CA PHE A 28 28.72 -1.70 -6.97
C PHE A 28 29.19 -0.26 -7.19
N LEU A 29 29.78 0.04 -8.35
CA LEU A 29 30.20 1.41 -8.71
C LEU A 29 29.01 2.39 -8.75
N TYR A 30 27.84 1.92 -9.20
CA TYR A 30 26.62 2.72 -9.16
C TYR A 30 26.14 2.97 -7.72
N LEU A 31 26.20 1.95 -6.87
CA LEU A 31 25.83 2.05 -5.46
C LEU A 31 26.74 3.04 -4.71
N SER A 32 28.05 3.00 -4.97
CA SER A 32 29.02 3.92 -4.37
C SER A 32 28.82 5.36 -4.84
N ALA A 33 28.49 5.57 -6.12
CA ALA A 33 28.23 6.90 -6.65
C ALA A 33 26.98 7.57 -6.05
N LEU A 34 26.03 6.77 -5.56
CA LEU A 34 24.78 7.25 -4.96
C LEU A 34 24.81 7.35 -3.43
N GLY A 35 25.93 7.02 -2.78
CA GLY A 35 26.03 7.06 -1.31
C GLY A 35 25.25 5.94 -0.61
N TYR A 36 25.19 4.75 -1.21
CA TYR A 36 24.63 3.53 -0.61
C TYR A 36 23.18 3.65 -0.08
N PRO A 37 22.20 4.07 -0.90
CA PRO A 37 20.81 4.11 -0.44
C PRO A 37 20.32 2.71 -0.04
N VAL A 38 19.67 2.63 1.14
CA VAL A 38 19.32 1.37 1.82
C VAL A 38 18.47 0.42 0.96
N SER A 39 17.60 0.93 0.10
CA SER A 39 16.79 0.09 -0.82
C SER A 39 17.63 -0.53 -1.93
N LEU A 40 18.57 0.24 -2.50
CA LEU A 40 19.43 -0.18 -3.60
C LEU A 40 20.51 -1.16 -3.13
N SER A 41 21.07 -0.95 -1.93
CA SER A 41 22.06 -1.86 -1.35
C SER A 41 21.49 -3.26 -1.15
N ARG A 42 20.25 -3.36 -0.62
CA ARG A 42 19.53 -4.64 -0.50
C ARG A 42 19.37 -5.32 -1.86
N ALA A 43 18.89 -4.59 -2.86
CA ALA A 43 18.68 -5.12 -4.21
C ALA A 43 19.99 -5.61 -4.84
N TRP A 44 21.11 -4.88 -4.64
CA TRP A 44 22.43 -5.30 -5.10
C TRP A 44 22.91 -6.58 -4.40
N ILE A 45 22.72 -6.72 -3.08
CA ILE A 45 23.08 -7.94 -2.34
C ILE A 45 22.26 -9.14 -2.83
N PHE A 46 20.94 -9.00 -3.01
CA PHE A 46 20.10 -10.07 -3.55
C PHE A 46 20.53 -10.48 -4.96
N ALA A 47 20.72 -9.52 -5.86
CA ALA A 47 21.20 -9.79 -7.21
C ALA A 47 22.60 -10.41 -7.20
N GLY A 48 23.46 -9.96 -6.29
CA GLY A 48 24.82 -10.44 -6.14
C GLY A 48 24.89 -11.88 -5.68
N MET A 49 24.14 -12.27 -4.65
CA MET A 49 24.06 -13.66 -4.22
C MET A 49 23.49 -14.57 -5.32
N LEU A 50 22.50 -14.10 -6.10
CA LEU A 50 21.95 -14.84 -7.24
C LEU A 50 22.95 -15.02 -8.39
N LEU A 51 23.84 -14.05 -8.63
CA LEU A 51 24.89 -14.17 -9.63
C LEU A 51 26.07 -15.01 -9.11
N PHE A 52 26.40 -14.85 -7.83
CA PHE A 52 27.50 -15.55 -7.16
C PHE A 52 27.25 -17.04 -7.05
N GLN A 53 26.02 -17.48 -6.72
CA GLN A 53 25.67 -18.91 -6.69
C GLN A 53 25.97 -19.61 -8.03
N GLY A 54 25.77 -18.88 -9.14
CA GLY A 54 26.05 -19.40 -10.47
C GLY A 54 27.53 -19.69 -10.64
N LEU A 55 28.42 -18.86 -10.09
CA LEU A 55 29.88 -19.01 -10.22
C LEU A 55 30.37 -20.32 -9.58
N PHE A 56 29.72 -20.76 -8.51
CA PHE A 56 30.03 -22.00 -7.79
C PHE A 56 29.22 -23.20 -8.27
N PHE A 57 28.41 -23.04 -9.33
CA PHE A 57 27.51 -24.07 -9.85
C PHE A 57 26.57 -24.67 -8.78
N ARG A 58 26.31 -23.94 -7.70
CA ARG A 58 25.48 -24.38 -6.57
C ARG A 58 24.17 -23.62 -6.59
N LYS A 59 23.06 -24.35 -6.50
CA LYS A 59 21.73 -23.75 -6.37
C LYS A 59 21.51 -23.37 -4.90
N LEU A 60 21.28 -22.09 -4.60
CA LEU A 60 20.80 -21.67 -3.28
C LEU A 60 19.29 -21.88 -3.22
N ARG A 61 18.78 -22.37 -2.08
CA ARG A 61 17.33 -22.37 -1.85
C ARG A 61 16.88 -20.92 -1.63
N PRO A 62 15.66 -20.53 -2.04
CA PRO A 62 15.16 -19.17 -1.85
C PRO A 62 15.20 -18.69 -0.39
N VAL A 63 15.00 -19.62 0.56
CA VAL A 63 15.13 -19.35 2.00
C VAL A 63 16.57 -19.03 2.39
N ASP A 64 17.54 -19.80 1.90
CA ASP A 64 18.97 -19.57 2.16
C ASP A 64 19.43 -18.23 1.55
N LEU A 65 18.88 -17.85 0.39
CA LEU A 65 19.13 -16.56 -0.25
C LEU A 65 18.62 -15.40 0.62
N LEU A 66 17.39 -15.52 1.15
CA LEU A 66 16.78 -14.49 1.99
C LEU A 66 17.51 -14.35 3.32
N LEU A 67 17.81 -15.47 3.99
CA LEU A 67 18.55 -15.45 5.26
C LEU A 67 19.98 -14.97 5.07
N GLY A 68 20.67 -15.42 4.01
CA GLY A 68 22.01 -14.99 3.70
C GLY A 68 22.10 -13.49 3.39
N SER A 69 21.16 -12.94 2.63
CA SER A 69 21.15 -11.51 2.34
C SER A 69 20.82 -10.68 3.58
N ALA A 70 19.87 -11.11 4.40
CA ALA A 70 19.55 -10.48 5.68
C ALA A 70 20.76 -10.46 6.62
N TRP A 71 21.51 -11.56 6.69
CA TRP A 71 22.69 -11.67 7.54
C TRP A 71 23.84 -10.76 7.08
N ILE A 72 24.10 -10.68 5.76
CA ILE A 72 25.09 -9.77 5.19
C ILE A 72 24.73 -8.31 5.50
N LEU A 73 23.45 -7.94 5.35
CA LEU A 73 22.98 -6.59 5.66
C LEU A 73 23.08 -6.25 7.14
N TRP A 74 22.76 -7.20 8.02
CA TRP A 74 22.86 -7.00 9.45
C TRP A 74 24.31 -6.74 9.89
N ILE A 75 25.29 -7.39 9.26
CA ILE A 75 26.71 -7.15 9.51
C ILE A 75 27.16 -5.79 8.91
N ALA A 76 26.69 -5.46 7.71
CA ALA A 76 27.13 -4.26 7.00
C ALA A 76 26.50 -2.95 7.52
N ASP A 77 25.23 -2.99 7.93
CA ASP A 77 24.47 -1.85 8.44
C ASP A 77 23.42 -2.31 9.48
N PRO A 78 23.84 -2.55 10.74
CA PRO A 78 22.95 -2.99 11.80
C PRO A 78 21.77 -2.03 12.08
N PRO A 79 21.94 -0.69 12.10
CA PRO A 79 20.83 0.24 12.26
C PRO A 79 19.80 0.15 11.12
N GLY A 80 20.26 -0.05 9.88
CA GLY A 80 19.39 -0.19 8.71
C GLY A 80 18.42 -1.38 8.78
N PHE A 81 18.75 -2.42 9.56
CA PHE A 81 17.94 -3.63 9.73
C PHE A 81 16.59 -3.36 10.41
N TYR A 82 16.53 -2.41 11.34
CA TYR A 82 15.31 -2.08 12.09
C TYR A 82 14.40 -1.07 11.39
N THR A 83 14.77 -0.62 10.18
CA THR A 83 13.98 0.35 9.43
C THR A 83 12.73 -0.28 8.82
N VAL A 84 11.64 0.49 8.76
CA VAL A 84 10.39 0.05 8.11
C VAL A 84 10.64 -0.34 6.64
N SER A 85 11.55 0.37 5.96
CA SER A 85 11.95 0.06 4.59
C SER A 85 12.58 -1.33 4.44
N PHE A 86 13.35 -1.80 5.44
CA PHE A 86 13.89 -3.16 5.45
C PHE A 86 12.76 -4.18 5.55
N CYS A 87 11.87 -4.02 6.53
CA CYS A 87 10.73 -4.90 6.74
C CYS A 87 9.82 -4.98 5.50
N LEU A 88 9.54 -3.86 4.84
CA LEU A 88 8.75 -3.84 3.60
C LEU A 88 9.45 -4.59 2.46
N SER A 89 10.75 -4.36 2.25
CA SER A 89 11.50 -5.00 1.18
C SER A 89 11.64 -6.51 1.40
N PHE A 90 12.07 -6.93 2.59
CA PHE A 90 12.23 -8.35 2.93
C PHE A 90 10.88 -9.06 3.06
N GLY A 91 9.88 -8.40 3.61
CA GLY A 91 8.50 -8.90 3.67
C GLY A 91 7.93 -9.16 2.29
N ALA A 92 8.13 -8.26 1.32
CA ALA A 92 7.72 -8.47 -0.06
C ALA A 92 8.39 -9.70 -0.69
N VAL A 93 9.73 -9.82 -0.58
CA VAL A 93 10.46 -10.98 -1.15
C VAL A 93 10.10 -12.29 -0.46
N ALA A 94 9.96 -12.28 0.88
CA ALA A 94 9.51 -13.44 1.64
C ALA A 94 8.09 -13.86 1.23
N GLY A 95 7.18 -12.89 1.09
CA GLY A 95 5.82 -13.12 0.60
C GLY A 95 5.80 -13.74 -0.80
N ILE A 96 6.62 -13.23 -1.73
CA ILE A 96 6.79 -13.81 -3.07
C ILE A 96 7.25 -15.27 -2.97
N PHE A 97 8.30 -15.57 -2.20
CA PHE A 97 8.79 -16.95 -2.11
C PHE A 97 7.83 -17.93 -1.44
N LEU A 98 7.04 -17.48 -0.46
CA LEU A 98 6.09 -18.33 0.26
C LEU A 98 4.77 -18.52 -0.49
N PHE A 99 4.20 -17.45 -1.07
CA PHE A 99 2.84 -17.45 -1.60
C PHE A 99 2.76 -17.59 -3.13
N SER A 100 3.83 -17.31 -3.89
CA SER A 100 3.77 -17.34 -5.36
C SER A 100 3.29 -18.67 -5.90
N TYR A 101 3.86 -19.78 -5.41
CA TYR A 101 3.47 -21.12 -5.82
C TYR A 101 2.01 -21.45 -5.45
N PRO A 102 1.57 -21.31 -4.18
CA PRO A 102 0.17 -21.46 -3.79
C PRO A 102 -0.83 -20.73 -4.69
N ILE A 103 -0.53 -19.47 -5.03
CA ILE A 103 -1.40 -18.62 -5.84
C ILE A 103 -1.38 -19.06 -7.32
N GLN A 104 -0.23 -19.45 -7.86
CA GLN A 104 -0.14 -19.97 -9.23
C GLN A 104 -0.99 -21.24 -9.42
N VAL A 105 -1.01 -22.12 -8.42
CA VAL A 105 -1.86 -23.31 -8.43
C VAL A 105 -3.34 -22.92 -8.47
N ALA A 106 -3.74 -21.90 -7.70
CA ALA A 106 -5.10 -21.38 -7.76
C ALA A 106 -5.43 -20.73 -9.12
N CYS A 107 -4.47 -20.02 -9.73
CA CYS A 107 -4.60 -19.41 -11.05
C CYS A 107 -4.50 -20.40 -12.22
N ASN A 108 -4.32 -21.71 -12.00
CA ASN A 108 -4.20 -22.68 -13.11
C ASN A 108 -5.47 -22.85 -13.95
N PHE A 109 -6.58 -22.20 -13.59
CA PHE A 109 -7.75 -22.09 -14.47
C PHE A 109 -7.50 -21.17 -15.68
N LEU A 110 -6.62 -20.16 -15.55
CA LEU A 110 -6.20 -19.33 -16.67
C LEU A 110 -5.35 -20.17 -17.62
N SER A 111 -5.78 -20.25 -18.89
CA SER A 111 -5.10 -21.05 -19.91
C SER A 111 -3.67 -20.53 -20.13
N ASP A 112 -2.71 -21.46 -20.17
CA ASP A 112 -1.29 -21.17 -20.45
C ASP A 112 -1.04 -20.99 -21.96
N GLU A 113 -2.05 -21.16 -22.82
CA GLU A 113 -1.91 -21.10 -24.28
C GLU A 113 -1.63 -19.68 -24.80
N ASN A 114 -2.24 -18.67 -24.17
CA ASN A 114 -2.09 -17.28 -24.56
C ASN A 114 -0.96 -16.60 -23.78
N ARG A 115 0.02 -16.00 -24.48
CA ARG A 115 1.13 -15.25 -23.86
C ARG A 115 0.65 -14.17 -22.88
N ILE A 116 -0.46 -13.52 -23.19
CA ILE A 116 -1.08 -12.48 -22.35
C ILE A 116 -1.64 -13.09 -21.05
N SER A 117 -2.33 -14.23 -21.14
CA SER A 117 -2.87 -14.94 -19.97
C SER A 117 -1.76 -15.41 -19.04
N PHE A 118 -0.68 -15.97 -19.60
CA PHE A 118 0.50 -16.35 -18.83
C PHE A 118 1.15 -15.15 -18.13
N PHE A 119 1.32 -14.03 -18.85
CA PHE A 119 1.88 -12.81 -18.30
C PHE A 119 1.02 -12.23 -17.16
N LEU A 120 -0.30 -12.17 -17.35
CA LEU A 120 -1.23 -11.70 -16.31
C LEU A 120 -1.21 -12.63 -15.09
N LYS A 121 -1.21 -13.95 -15.30
CA LYS A 121 -1.13 -14.96 -14.23
C LYS A 121 0.14 -14.80 -13.39
N GLU A 122 1.29 -14.61 -14.03
CA GLU A 122 2.58 -14.43 -13.35
C GLU A 122 2.63 -13.11 -12.57
N ASN A 123 2.26 -11.98 -13.19
CA ASN A 123 2.30 -10.68 -12.53
C ASN A 123 1.25 -10.55 -11.42
N LEU A 124 0.07 -11.14 -11.59
CA LEU A 124 -0.97 -11.18 -10.56
C LEU A 124 -0.51 -12.02 -9.36
N SER A 125 0.08 -13.19 -9.60
CA SER A 125 0.63 -14.04 -8.55
C SER A 125 1.73 -13.32 -7.76
N ILE A 126 2.69 -12.69 -8.45
CA ILE A 126 3.79 -11.96 -7.82
C ILE A 126 3.25 -10.77 -7.01
N SER A 127 2.35 -9.97 -7.59
CA SER A 127 1.80 -8.77 -6.93
C SER A 127 0.97 -9.12 -5.69
N PHE A 128 0.14 -10.17 -5.78
CA PHE A 128 -0.65 -10.63 -4.65
C PHE A 128 0.23 -11.21 -3.54
N SER A 129 1.26 -12.00 -3.90
CA SER A 129 2.21 -12.56 -2.94
C SER A 129 3.01 -11.48 -2.22
N ALA A 130 3.48 -10.47 -2.96
CA ALA A 130 4.20 -9.33 -2.39
C ALA A 130 3.30 -8.51 -1.46
N GLY A 131 2.05 -8.26 -1.88
CA GLY A 131 1.05 -7.56 -1.07
C GLY A 131 0.77 -8.26 0.25
N LEU A 132 0.61 -9.59 0.25
CA LEU A 132 0.46 -10.37 1.49
C LEU A 132 1.72 -10.31 2.37
N GLY A 133 2.91 -10.28 1.77
CA GLY A 133 4.16 -10.16 2.52
C GLY A 133 4.36 -8.79 3.18
N THR A 134 3.85 -7.72 2.58
CA THR A 134 4.01 -6.34 3.09
C THR A 134 2.86 -5.87 3.97
N MET A 135 1.66 -6.45 3.82
CA MET A 135 0.46 -6.12 4.58
C MET A 135 0.65 -6.05 6.11
N PRO A 136 1.29 -7.02 6.80
CA PRO A 136 1.45 -6.92 8.25
C PRO A 136 2.33 -5.73 8.67
N VAL A 137 3.37 -5.43 7.89
CA VAL A 137 4.23 -4.27 8.14
C VAL A 137 3.43 -2.98 7.94
N LEU A 138 2.70 -2.85 6.83
CA LEU A 138 1.89 -1.66 6.53
C LEU A 138 0.82 -1.40 7.59
N LEU A 139 0.12 -2.45 8.04
CA LEU A 139 -0.91 -2.33 9.07
C LEU A 139 -0.32 -1.96 10.44
N LEU A 140 0.81 -2.54 10.83
CA LEU A 140 1.44 -2.26 12.13
C LEU A 140 2.10 -0.87 12.17
N THR A 141 2.70 -0.42 11.07
CA THR A 141 3.46 0.85 11.06
C THR A 141 2.61 2.05 10.66
N PHE A 142 1.68 1.88 9.72
CA PHE A 142 0.88 2.99 9.18
C PHE A 142 -0.60 2.89 9.54
N GLY A 143 -1.06 1.75 10.07
CA GLY A 143 -2.48 1.56 10.38
C GLY A 143 -3.38 1.63 9.13
N SER A 144 -2.82 1.48 7.93
CA SER A 144 -3.53 1.62 6.67
C SER A 144 -3.06 0.60 5.64
N PHE A 145 -3.97 0.25 4.72
CA PHE A 145 -3.64 -0.66 3.62
C PHE A 145 -4.43 -0.29 2.37
N SER A 146 -3.79 -0.44 1.21
CA SER A 146 -4.43 -0.26 -0.10
C SER A 146 -4.76 -1.64 -0.67
N PHE A 147 -6.03 -2.02 -0.58
CA PHE A 147 -6.53 -3.28 -1.15
C PHE A 147 -6.48 -3.26 -2.68
N GLY A 148 -6.51 -2.08 -3.28
CA GLY A 148 -6.35 -1.85 -4.72
C GLY A 148 -4.93 -2.04 -5.25
N SER A 149 -3.93 -2.10 -4.37
CA SER A 149 -2.51 -2.17 -4.75
C SER A 149 -2.18 -3.35 -5.65
N ILE A 150 -2.88 -4.48 -5.52
CA ILE A 150 -2.70 -5.67 -6.37
C ILE A 150 -2.99 -5.33 -7.84
N LEU A 151 -4.09 -4.61 -8.10
CA LEU A 151 -4.52 -4.26 -9.45
C LEU A 151 -3.68 -3.11 -10.02
N LEU A 152 -3.31 -2.15 -9.18
CA LEU A 152 -2.38 -1.07 -9.55
C LEU A 152 -1.02 -1.64 -9.97
N ASN A 153 -0.46 -2.57 -9.19
CA ASN A 153 0.84 -3.18 -9.47
C ASN A 153 0.84 -3.98 -10.78
N LEU A 154 -0.30 -4.53 -11.20
CA LEU A 154 -0.42 -5.23 -12.48
C LEU A 154 -0.17 -4.32 -13.70
N ILE A 155 -0.43 -3.02 -13.57
CA ILE A 155 -0.24 -2.03 -14.64
C ILE A 155 1.07 -1.25 -14.44
N VAL A 156 1.31 -0.79 -13.21
CA VAL A 156 2.42 0.09 -12.86
C VAL A 156 3.77 -0.65 -12.92
N VAL A 157 3.84 -1.90 -12.45
CA VAL A 157 5.11 -2.64 -12.40
C VAL A 157 5.65 -2.97 -13.80
N PRO A 158 4.85 -3.50 -14.76
CA PRO A 158 5.32 -3.68 -16.13
C PRO A 158 5.76 -2.38 -16.80
N LEU A 159 5.01 -1.29 -16.59
CA LEU A 159 5.33 0.02 -17.14
C LEU A 159 6.68 0.53 -16.60
N ALA A 160 6.90 0.43 -15.29
CA ALA A 160 8.18 0.78 -14.66
C ALA A 160 9.34 -0.09 -15.16
N GLY A 161 9.07 -1.39 -15.44
CA GLY A 161 10.04 -2.32 -16.01
C GLY A 161 10.50 -1.95 -17.43
N ILE A 162 9.66 -1.26 -18.21
CA ILE A 162 10.00 -0.75 -19.54
C ILE A 162 10.64 0.64 -19.44
N LEU A 163 10.10 1.50 -18.57
CA LEU A 163 10.55 2.87 -18.39
C LEU A 163 12.01 2.95 -17.92
N LEU A 164 12.39 2.16 -16.91
CA LEU A 164 13.73 2.24 -16.31
C LEU A 164 14.86 1.97 -17.31
N PRO A 165 14.86 0.89 -18.11
CA PRO A 165 15.86 0.67 -19.15
C PRO A 165 15.94 1.81 -20.16
N ILE A 166 14.79 2.32 -20.64
CA ILE A 166 14.75 3.40 -21.63
C ILE A 166 15.37 4.66 -21.02
N LEU A 167 14.99 5.02 -19.80
CA LEU A 167 15.57 6.15 -19.07
C LEU A 167 17.10 6.05 -18.98
N TYR A 168 17.64 4.88 -18.60
CA TYR A 168 19.09 4.69 -18.53
C TYR A 168 19.76 4.82 -19.90
N VAL A 169 19.14 4.31 -20.97
CA VAL A 169 19.67 4.45 -22.33
C VAL A 169 19.68 5.92 -22.75
N SER A 170 18.59 6.66 -22.49
CA SER A 170 18.50 8.10 -22.77
C SER A 170 19.61 8.89 -22.07
N LEU A 171 19.88 8.59 -20.80
CA LEU A 171 20.97 9.22 -20.04
C LEU A 171 22.36 8.90 -20.62
N ILE A 172 22.58 7.68 -21.09
CA ILE A 172 23.85 7.28 -21.72
C ILE A 172 24.03 8.02 -23.05
N ILE A 173 23.00 8.10 -23.89
CA ILE A 173 23.04 8.81 -25.18
C ILE A 173 23.33 10.30 -24.96
N GLN A 174 22.67 10.91 -23.97
CA GLN A 174 22.89 12.32 -23.60
C GLN A 174 24.34 12.55 -23.16
N LYS A 175 24.91 11.65 -22.35
CA LYS A 175 26.30 11.72 -21.90
C LYS A 175 27.30 11.61 -23.05
N ILE A 176 27.00 10.81 -24.08
CA ILE A 176 27.83 10.64 -25.28
C ILE A 176 27.71 11.87 -26.22
N LYS A 177 26.85 12.85 -25.89
CA LYS A 177 26.56 14.05 -26.69
C LYS A 177 26.07 13.73 -28.11
N PHE A 178 25.39 12.60 -28.27
CA PHE A 178 24.81 12.21 -29.56
C PHE A 178 23.42 12.86 -29.73
N THR A 179 23.40 14.13 -30.11
CA THR A 179 22.20 14.99 -30.08
C THR A 179 21.04 14.43 -30.92
N PHE A 180 21.33 13.85 -32.08
CA PHE A 180 20.30 13.31 -33.00
C PHE A 180 19.45 12.19 -32.40
N LEU A 181 20.03 11.33 -31.55
CA LEU A 181 19.29 10.25 -30.88
C LEU A 181 18.81 10.65 -29.48
N SER A 182 19.36 11.71 -28.89
CA SER A 182 19.00 12.13 -27.53
C SER A 182 17.55 12.63 -27.46
N GLU A 183 17.12 13.43 -28.43
CA GLU A 183 15.76 14.01 -28.47
C GLU A 183 14.64 12.95 -28.57
N PRO A 184 14.66 12.00 -29.52
CA PRO A 184 13.58 11.00 -29.63
C PRO A 184 13.51 10.09 -28.41
N PHE A 185 14.65 9.67 -27.86
CA PHE A 185 14.70 8.84 -26.66
C PHE A 185 14.16 9.58 -25.42
N TRP A 186 14.51 10.87 -25.28
CA TRP A 186 13.99 11.69 -24.19
C TRP A 186 12.48 11.92 -24.31
N SER A 187 11.98 12.17 -25.53
CA SER A 187 10.54 12.30 -25.80
C SER A 187 9.77 11.02 -25.43
N ILE A 188 10.27 9.84 -25.81
CA ILE A 188 9.67 8.55 -25.40
C ILE A 188 9.71 8.39 -23.88
N THR A 189 10.84 8.74 -23.25
CA THR A 189 11.01 8.64 -21.79
C THR A 189 10.00 9.54 -21.06
N GLU A 190 9.89 10.80 -21.49
CA GLU A 190 8.97 11.78 -20.91
C GLU A 190 7.52 11.34 -21.07
N PHE A 191 7.13 10.86 -22.25
CA PHE A 191 5.80 10.32 -22.51
C PHE A 191 5.46 9.16 -21.56
N LEU A 192 6.40 8.21 -21.36
CA LEU A 192 6.21 7.09 -20.43
C LEU A 192 6.13 7.55 -18.97
N ILE A 193 6.91 8.55 -18.57
CA ILE A 193 6.84 9.15 -17.23
C ILE A 193 5.48 9.83 -17.02
N GLN A 194 5.02 10.63 -17.98
CA GLN A 194 3.72 11.30 -17.91
C GLN A 194 2.57 10.29 -17.80
N ILE A 195 2.61 9.21 -18.60
CA ILE A 195 1.64 8.11 -18.48
C ILE A 195 1.70 7.47 -17.09
N LEU A 196 2.90 7.18 -16.58
CA LEU A 196 3.07 6.56 -15.26
C LEU A 196 2.47 7.45 -14.16
N ILE A 197 2.75 8.76 -14.18
CA ILE A 197 2.22 9.73 -13.22
C ILE A 197 0.71 9.84 -13.35
N TYR A 198 0.19 10.01 -14.57
CA TYR A 198 -1.24 10.11 -14.83
C TYR A 198 -2.02 8.87 -14.35
N LEU A 199 -1.50 7.67 -14.65
CA LEU A 199 -2.07 6.41 -14.19
C LEU A 199 -2.01 6.31 -12.67
N SER A 200 -0.88 6.68 -12.05
CA SER A 200 -0.73 6.65 -10.59
C SER A 200 -1.75 7.57 -9.91
N GLU A 201 -1.95 8.79 -10.39
CA GLU A 201 -2.89 9.74 -9.80
C GLU A 201 -4.35 9.34 -10.03
N THR A 202 -4.69 8.91 -11.24
CA THR A 202 -6.07 8.58 -11.63
C THR A 202 -6.52 7.25 -11.03
N LEU A 203 -5.69 6.21 -11.15
CA LEU A 203 -6.03 4.90 -10.63
C LEU A 203 -5.91 4.83 -9.11
N SER A 204 -5.06 5.64 -8.45
CA SER A 204 -5.06 5.70 -6.99
C SER A 204 -6.40 6.18 -6.43
N LYS A 205 -7.04 7.16 -7.09
CA LYS A 205 -8.38 7.66 -6.71
C LYS A 205 -9.50 6.66 -6.98
N SER A 206 -9.48 5.99 -8.14
CA SER A 206 -10.57 5.11 -8.58
C SER A 206 -10.43 3.65 -8.09
N LEU A 207 -9.22 3.11 -8.14
CA LEU A 207 -8.89 1.70 -7.90
C LEU A 207 -7.98 1.47 -6.71
N GLY A 208 -7.53 2.51 -6.00
CA GLY A 208 -6.62 2.38 -4.87
C GLY A 208 -7.25 1.69 -3.65
N PHE A 209 -8.57 1.81 -3.48
CA PHE A 209 -9.31 1.29 -2.31
C PHE A 209 -8.53 1.49 -1.01
N TYR A 210 -7.97 2.69 -0.85
CA TYR A 210 -7.15 3.04 0.30
C TYR A 210 -8.06 3.16 1.53
N LYS A 211 -7.68 2.48 2.62
CA LYS A 211 -8.42 2.56 3.87
C LYS A 211 -7.49 2.63 5.06
N GLU A 212 -7.74 3.61 5.92
CA GLU A 212 -7.14 3.72 7.24
C GLU A 212 -7.96 2.88 8.21
N MET A 213 -7.28 1.96 8.90
CA MET A 213 -7.85 1.03 9.88
C MET A 213 -7.70 1.55 11.31
N GLY A 214 -6.68 2.38 11.61
CA GLY A 214 -6.50 2.97 12.94
C GLY A 214 -6.54 1.92 14.07
N GLU A 215 -7.41 2.13 15.06
CA GLU A 215 -7.67 1.21 16.19
C GLU A 215 -8.14 -0.20 15.74
N ALA A 216 -8.71 -0.34 14.53
CA ALA A 216 -9.12 -1.62 13.97
C ALA A 216 -7.98 -2.38 13.26
N SER A 217 -6.73 -1.92 13.35
CA SER A 217 -5.55 -2.58 12.74
C SER A 217 -5.40 -4.06 13.13
N TRP A 218 -5.78 -4.42 14.36
CA TRP A 218 -5.77 -5.81 14.83
C TRP A 218 -6.71 -6.72 14.01
N ILE A 219 -7.85 -6.21 13.55
CA ILE A 219 -8.79 -6.95 12.68
C ILE A 219 -8.14 -7.19 11.32
N GLY A 220 -7.40 -6.19 10.82
CA GLY A 220 -6.57 -6.31 9.61
C GLY A 220 -5.55 -7.45 9.73
N ILE A 221 -4.86 -7.53 10.87
CA ILE A 221 -3.86 -8.57 11.15
C ILE A 221 -4.50 -9.94 11.29
N VAL A 222 -5.60 -10.05 12.04
CA VAL A 222 -6.35 -11.31 12.17
C VAL A 222 -6.83 -11.77 10.80
N GLY A 223 -7.45 -10.87 10.02
CA GLY A 223 -7.87 -11.16 8.66
C GLY A 223 -6.72 -11.61 7.76
N TRP A 224 -5.55 -10.99 7.87
CA TRP A 224 -4.34 -11.42 7.17
C TRP A 224 -3.92 -12.85 7.54
N VAL A 225 -3.91 -13.21 8.83
CA VAL A 225 -3.60 -14.58 9.29
C VAL A 225 -4.59 -15.59 8.70
N TRP A 226 -5.88 -15.28 8.74
CA TRP A 226 -6.93 -16.12 8.13
C TRP A 226 -6.73 -16.29 6.63
N LEU A 227 -6.34 -15.23 5.94
CA LEU A 227 -6.08 -15.23 4.50
C LEU A 227 -4.87 -16.12 4.18
N CYS A 228 -3.76 -15.97 4.89
CA CYS A 228 -2.58 -16.82 4.74
C CYS A 228 -2.91 -18.30 5.01
N ALA A 229 -3.64 -18.60 6.09
CA ALA A 229 -4.06 -19.96 6.43
C ALA A 229 -4.98 -20.55 5.34
N GLY A 230 -5.94 -19.76 4.85
CA GLY A 230 -6.84 -20.16 3.76
C GLY A 230 -6.10 -20.51 2.48
N ILE A 231 -5.08 -19.73 2.10
CA ILE A 231 -4.21 -20.01 0.95
C ILE A 231 -3.48 -21.35 1.13
N PHE A 232 -2.82 -21.57 2.27
CA PHE A 232 -2.08 -22.82 2.51
C PHE A 232 -2.98 -24.05 2.56
N LEU A 233 -4.14 -23.95 3.23
CA LEU A 233 -5.12 -25.04 3.29
C LEU A 233 -5.66 -25.37 1.91
N TYR A 234 -5.98 -24.35 1.12
CA TYR A 234 -6.45 -24.53 -0.25
C TYR A 234 -5.39 -25.21 -1.12
N THR A 235 -4.14 -24.75 -1.08
CA THR A 235 -3.05 -25.38 -1.84
C THR A 235 -2.86 -26.84 -1.45
N ARG A 236 -2.83 -27.16 -0.15
CA ARG A 236 -2.75 -28.55 0.32
C ARG A 236 -3.94 -29.39 -0.14
N PHE A 237 -5.15 -28.83 -0.13
CA PHE A 237 -6.35 -29.50 -0.63
C PHE A 237 -6.24 -29.79 -2.14
N MET A 238 -5.79 -28.83 -2.92
CA MET A 238 -5.62 -28.96 -4.37
C MET A 238 -4.52 -29.96 -4.73
N GLU A 239 -3.38 -29.92 -4.03
CA GLU A 239 -2.28 -30.87 -4.21
C GLU A 239 -2.73 -32.31 -3.94
N LYS A 240 -3.42 -32.53 -2.81
CA LYS A 240 -3.89 -33.84 -2.38
C LYS A 240 -4.91 -34.45 -3.34
N ASN A 241 -5.78 -33.63 -3.94
CA ASN A 241 -6.92 -34.11 -4.71
C ASN A 241 -6.72 -34.13 -6.24
N TYR A 242 -5.87 -33.25 -6.79
CA TYR A 242 -5.75 -33.08 -8.25
C TYR A 242 -4.33 -33.23 -8.79
N LEU A 243 -3.32 -32.71 -8.09
CA LEU A 243 -1.96 -32.58 -8.64
C LEU A 243 -1.04 -33.78 -8.35
N ARG A 244 -1.43 -34.70 -7.46
CA ARG A 244 -0.60 -35.87 -7.07
C ARG A 244 -0.18 -36.78 -8.25
N ASN A 245 -0.87 -36.71 -9.40
CA ASN A 245 -0.64 -37.57 -10.58
C ASN A 245 -0.34 -36.79 -11.88
N ASP A 246 0.03 -35.51 -11.82
CA ASP A 246 0.34 -34.72 -13.03
C ASP A 246 1.87 -34.62 -13.22
N PRO A 247 2.47 -35.06 -14.35
CA PRO A 247 3.93 -35.03 -14.57
C PRO A 247 4.54 -33.62 -14.51
N LYS A 248 3.73 -32.55 -14.61
CA LYS A 248 4.16 -31.17 -14.36
C LYS A 248 4.64 -30.94 -12.91
N HIS A 249 4.16 -31.72 -11.94
CA HIS A 249 4.55 -31.59 -10.52
C HIS A 249 6.00 -32.00 -10.24
N LYS A 250 6.51 -33.01 -10.98
CA LYS A 250 7.93 -33.42 -10.93
C LYS A 250 8.85 -32.36 -11.53
N PHE A 251 8.35 -31.59 -12.50
CA PHE A 251 9.14 -30.59 -13.22
C PHE A 251 9.14 -29.20 -12.55
N VAL A 252 8.07 -28.81 -11.85
CA VAL A 252 7.98 -27.48 -11.21
C VAL A 252 8.82 -27.40 -9.93
N LEU A 253 8.92 -28.49 -9.15
CA LEU A 253 9.86 -28.58 -8.02
C LEU A 253 11.33 -28.49 -8.46
N LEU A 254 11.64 -28.83 -9.71
CA LEU A 254 12.97 -28.69 -10.31
C LEU A 254 13.20 -27.36 -11.05
N LYS A 255 12.13 -26.63 -11.38
CA LYS A 255 12.16 -25.48 -12.29
C LYS A 255 11.53 -24.24 -11.66
N THR A 256 12.14 -23.77 -10.57
CA THR A 256 12.27 -22.32 -10.32
C THR A 256 12.81 -21.63 -11.58
N PRO A 257 12.48 -20.35 -11.85
CA PRO A 257 12.39 -19.78 -13.19
C PRO A 257 13.73 -19.80 -13.93
N SER A 258 14.03 -20.91 -14.60
CA SER A 258 15.07 -21.03 -15.60
C SER A 258 14.38 -20.89 -16.95
N ARG A 259 14.44 -19.67 -17.51
CA ARG A 259 14.27 -19.47 -18.95
C ARG A 259 15.20 -20.46 -19.66
N LYS A 260 14.65 -21.25 -20.58
CA LYS A 260 15.38 -22.22 -21.42
C LYS A 260 16.60 -21.52 -22.05
N PHE A 261 17.80 -21.95 -21.67
CA PHE A 261 19.01 -21.77 -22.46
C PHE A 261 19.02 -22.96 -23.42
N ASN A 262 18.62 -22.74 -24.67
CA ASN A 262 18.88 -23.71 -25.72
C ASN A 262 20.38 -23.60 -26.03
N ALA A 263 21.14 -24.62 -25.65
CA ALA A 263 22.50 -24.83 -26.13
C ALA A 263 22.43 -25.87 -27.24
N ASP A 264 22.11 -25.41 -28.45
CA ASP A 264 22.44 -26.14 -29.67
C ASP A 264 23.83 -25.65 -30.09
N THR A 265 24.85 -26.40 -29.70
CA THR A 265 26.17 -26.34 -30.33
C THR A 265 26.63 -27.76 -30.58
N SER A 266 26.31 -28.20 -31.79
CA SER A 266 26.94 -29.28 -32.52
C SER A 266 28.46 -29.20 -32.46
N PHE A 267 29.11 -30.32 -32.15
CA PHE A 267 30.51 -30.60 -32.50
C PHE A 267 30.61 -32.07 -32.96
N PRO A 268 31.58 -32.38 -33.83
CA PRO A 268 31.39 -33.26 -34.98
C PRO A 268 31.58 -34.74 -34.68
N ASP A 269 30.99 -35.53 -35.56
CA ASP A 269 31.10 -36.98 -35.68
C ASP A 269 32.56 -37.46 -35.66
N SER A 270 32.83 -38.46 -34.82
CA SER A 270 33.94 -39.39 -35.01
C SER A 270 33.41 -40.81 -34.83
N GLU A 271 33.58 -41.59 -35.88
CA GLU A 271 33.27 -42.99 -36.10
C GLU A 271 33.61 -43.91 -34.91
N HIS A 272 32.70 -44.82 -34.53
CA HIS A 272 32.92 -46.27 -34.70
C HIS A 272 31.78 -47.15 -34.11
N SER A 273 31.28 -48.04 -34.98
CA SER A 273 30.79 -49.41 -34.78
C SER A 273 29.80 -49.77 -33.65
N LYS A 274 28.64 -50.25 -34.09
CA LYS A 274 27.71 -51.15 -33.40
C LYS A 274 28.39 -52.44 -32.93
N THR A 275 28.11 -52.92 -31.72
CA THR A 275 27.75 -54.34 -31.49
C THR A 275 27.02 -54.50 -30.14
N GLU A 276 25.87 -55.17 -30.18
CA GLU A 276 25.10 -55.68 -29.04
C GLU A 276 25.87 -56.80 -28.33
N VAL A 277 25.97 -56.78 -26.99
CA VAL A 277 26.12 -58.00 -26.17
C VAL A 277 25.42 -57.79 -24.82
N SER A 278 24.45 -58.65 -24.54
CA SER A 278 23.76 -58.84 -23.27
C SER A 278 24.48 -59.87 -22.38
N ILE A 279 24.91 -59.48 -21.18
CA ILE A 279 25.31 -60.39 -20.08
C ILE A 279 24.88 -59.77 -18.72
N GLU A 280 23.96 -60.45 -18.03
CA GLU A 280 23.62 -60.31 -16.59
C GLU A 280 24.53 -61.24 -15.73
N PRO A 281 24.47 -61.30 -14.38
CA PRO A 281 24.34 -60.28 -13.32
C PRO A 281 25.37 -60.49 -12.15
N ALA A 282 25.23 -59.72 -11.06
CA ALA A 282 25.83 -59.86 -9.70
C ALA A 282 27.24 -59.23 -9.48
N GLY A 283 27.48 -58.41 -8.44
CA GLY A 283 26.66 -57.96 -7.32
C GLY A 283 27.41 -56.96 -6.42
N ILE A 284 26.79 -56.65 -5.26
CA ILE A 284 27.30 -55.87 -4.10
C ILE A 284 27.15 -54.35 -4.32
N GLN A 285 26.30 -53.57 -3.63
CA GLN A 285 25.95 -53.57 -2.21
C GLN A 285 24.61 -52.84 -1.97
N LYS A 286 23.70 -53.42 -1.19
CA LYS A 286 22.51 -52.74 -0.67
C LYS A 286 22.92 -51.75 0.42
N ASN A 287 22.47 -50.50 0.29
CA ASN A 287 22.02 -49.63 1.39
C ASN A 287 20.74 -48.97 0.88
N ILE A 288 19.55 -49.52 1.15
CA ILE A 288 18.78 -49.41 2.40
C ILE A 288 18.65 -47.93 2.83
N GLN A 289 17.95 -47.12 2.03
CA GLN A 289 17.18 -45.96 2.52
C GLN A 289 16.20 -45.32 1.52
N SER A 290 15.94 -45.92 0.36
CA SER A 290 15.08 -45.32 -0.68
C SER A 290 13.87 -46.17 -1.09
N LEU A 291 13.62 -47.32 -0.44
CA LEU A 291 12.61 -48.29 -0.89
C LEU A 291 11.31 -48.32 -0.07
N GLU A 292 11.10 -47.41 0.89
CA GLU A 292 9.89 -47.40 1.74
C GLU A 292 8.97 -46.19 1.47
N TYR A 293 8.89 -45.74 0.22
CA TYR A 293 7.87 -44.78 -0.18
C TYR A 293 7.29 -45.07 -1.58
N TYR A 294 7.00 -46.34 -1.85
CA TYR A 294 6.18 -46.74 -2.99
C TYR A 294 4.76 -47.09 -2.54
N SER A 295 3.82 -46.74 -3.42
CA SER A 295 2.39 -47.09 -3.45
C SER A 295 1.47 -46.54 -2.36
N ILE A 296 1.08 -45.27 -2.52
CA ILE A 296 -0.34 -44.92 -2.31
C ILE A 296 -0.85 -44.34 -3.63
N GLU A 297 -1.28 -45.22 -4.54
CA GLU A 297 -2.15 -44.87 -5.65
C GLU A 297 -3.51 -44.45 -5.10
N GLY A 298 -3.60 -43.18 -4.68
CA GLY A 298 -4.87 -42.56 -4.36
C GLY A 298 -5.65 -42.31 -5.64
N LYS A 299 -6.76 -43.04 -5.86
CA LYS A 299 -7.81 -42.66 -6.81
C LYS A 299 -8.10 -41.16 -6.65
N ARG A 300 -8.09 -40.40 -7.77
CA ARG A 300 -8.53 -39.00 -7.79
C ARG A 300 -9.94 -38.94 -7.17
N ARG A 301 -10.07 -38.26 -6.02
CA ARG A 301 -11.35 -38.17 -5.28
C ARG A 301 -12.41 -37.33 -5.99
N PHE A 302 -12.01 -36.44 -6.90
CA PHE A 302 -12.89 -35.51 -7.60
C PHE A 302 -12.59 -35.49 -9.11
N GLY A 303 -13.61 -35.26 -9.94
CA GLY A 303 -13.49 -35.23 -11.40
C GLY A 303 -12.78 -33.98 -11.94
N LYS A 304 -12.18 -34.05 -13.14
CA LYS A 304 -11.49 -32.90 -13.76
C LYS A 304 -12.38 -31.65 -13.93
N LYS A 305 -13.71 -31.83 -14.06
CA LYS A 305 -14.69 -30.74 -14.18
C LYS A 305 -14.88 -29.90 -12.92
N SER A 306 -14.55 -30.42 -11.72
CA SER A 306 -14.71 -29.66 -10.47
C SER A 306 -13.52 -28.78 -10.12
N TYR A 307 -12.36 -28.98 -10.75
CA TYR A 307 -11.17 -28.13 -10.59
C TYR A 307 -11.44 -26.62 -10.77
N PRO A 308 -12.05 -26.16 -11.89
CA PRO A 308 -12.33 -24.74 -12.10
C PRO A 308 -13.29 -24.16 -11.05
N ILE A 309 -14.25 -24.95 -10.57
CA ILE A 309 -15.24 -24.53 -9.57
C ILE A 309 -14.54 -24.22 -8.23
N PHE A 310 -13.61 -25.08 -7.80
CA PHE A 310 -12.82 -24.85 -6.59
C PHE A 310 -11.87 -23.65 -6.73
N CYS A 311 -11.30 -23.42 -7.92
CA CYS A 311 -10.50 -22.22 -8.20
C CYS A 311 -11.34 -20.94 -8.09
N VAL A 312 -12.52 -20.90 -8.72
CA VAL A 312 -13.42 -19.73 -8.64
C VAL A 312 -13.88 -19.48 -7.20
N SER A 313 -14.23 -20.54 -6.47
CA SER A 313 -14.61 -20.43 -5.05
C SER A 313 -13.49 -19.82 -4.18
N PHE A 314 -12.23 -20.18 -4.44
CA PHE A 314 -11.08 -19.60 -3.75
C PHE A 314 -10.93 -18.10 -4.01
N PHE A 315 -11.03 -17.66 -5.26
CA PHE A 315 -10.97 -16.23 -5.58
C PHE A 315 -12.14 -15.45 -4.97
N ILE A 316 -13.35 -16.02 -4.97
CA ILE A 316 -14.52 -15.42 -4.32
C ILE A 316 -14.29 -15.31 -2.80
N SER A 317 -13.72 -16.34 -2.17
CA SER A 317 -13.41 -16.31 -0.73
C SER A 317 -12.36 -15.26 -0.41
N ILE A 318 -11.27 -15.19 -1.18
CA ILE A 318 -10.23 -14.16 -1.00
C ILE A 318 -10.82 -12.76 -1.20
N PHE A 319 -11.61 -12.56 -2.26
CA PHE A 319 -12.25 -11.28 -2.53
C PHE A 319 -13.22 -10.90 -1.41
N GLY A 320 -14.01 -11.86 -0.92
CA GLY A 320 -14.91 -11.68 0.22
C GLY A 320 -14.17 -11.26 1.50
N ILE A 321 -13.03 -11.89 1.79
CA ILE A 321 -12.17 -11.51 2.92
C ILE A 321 -11.62 -10.09 2.73
N HIS A 322 -11.16 -9.73 1.52
CA HIS A 322 -10.68 -8.38 1.23
C HIS A 322 -11.79 -7.32 1.38
N VAL A 323 -13.00 -7.61 0.90
CA VAL A 323 -14.17 -6.72 1.06
C VAL A 323 -14.57 -6.59 2.53
N PHE A 324 -14.57 -7.69 3.27
CA PHE A 324 -14.84 -7.67 4.71
C PHE A 324 -13.79 -6.84 5.45
N LEU A 325 -12.50 -7.03 5.14
CA LEU A 325 -11.42 -6.23 5.73
C LEU A 325 -11.53 -4.76 5.35
N TYR A 326 -11.92 -4.45 4.11
CA TYR A 326 -12.17 -3.08 3.67
C TYR A 326 -13.35 -2.42 4.43
N GLN A 327 -14.39 -3.18 4.73
CA GLN A 327 -15.54 -2.71 5.52
C GLN A 327 -15.28 -2.72 7.03
N SER A 328 -14.28 -3.45 7.52
CA SER A 328 -14.03 -3.61 8.96
C SER A 328 -13.85 -2.30 9.75
N PRO A 329 -13.22 -1.23 9.21
CA PRO A 329 -13.11 0.04 9.94
C PRO A 329 -14.44 0.78 10.04
N SER A 330 -15.44 0.42 9.23
CA SER A 330 -16.81 0.97 9.38
C SER A 330 -17.63 0.26 10.45
N LEU A 331 -17.26 -0.96 10.83
CA LEU A 331 -17.90 -1.74 11.91
C LEU A 331 -17.43 -1.26 13.29
N PHE A 332 -16.21 -0.75 13.37
CA PHE A 332 -15.66 -0.06 14.52
C PHE A 332 -15.37 1.37 14.10
N PRO A 333 -16.40 2.21 13.91
CA PRO A 333 -16.18 3.60 13.55
C PRO A 333 -15.27 4.18 14.63
N ALA A 334 -14.08 4.63 14.23
CA ALA A 334 -13.30 5.51 15.06
C ALA A 334 -14.24 6.63 15.51
N GLU A 335 -14.21 6.97 16.80
CA GLU A 335 -14.99 8.07 17.36
C GLU A 335 -14.47 9.41 16.80
N ASN A 336 -14.51 9.61 15.48
CA ASN A 336 -14.31 10.88 14.83
C ASN A 336 -15.57 11.69 15.12
N ARG A 337 -15.61 12.33 16.29
CA ARG A 337 -16.73 13.19 16.72
C ARG A 337 -16.69 14.55 16.02
N ILE A 338 -16.27 14.58 14.76
CA ILE A 338 -16.33 15.73 13.86
C ILE A 338 -17.26 15.38 12.68
N VAL A 339 -18.47 15.93 12.69
CA VAL A 339 -19.38 15.83 11.53
C VAL A 339 -19.11 17.02 10.66
N ASN A 340 -18.71 16.82 9.41
CA ASN A 340 -18.34 17.92 8.54
C ASN A 340 -18.83 17.74 7.10
N ASN A 341 -18.95 18.87 6.42
CA ASN A 341 -18.98 18.95 4.98
C ASN A 341 -18.25 20.25 4.55
N ARG A 342 -18.29 20.58 3.28
CA ARG A 342 -17.66 21.81 2.75
C ARG A 342 -18.19 23.11 3.39
N PHE A 343 -19.41 23.11 3.93
CA PHE A 343 -20.12 24.31 4.36
C PHE A 343 -20.22 24.48 5.88
N PHE A 344 -20.13 23.39 6.65
CA PHE A 344 -20.22 23.41 8.10
C PHE A 344 -19.43 22.25 8.72
N PHE A 345 -19.16 22.38 10.01
CA PHE A 345 -18.75 21.26 10.83
C PHE A 345 -19.33 21.35 12.24
N ILE A 346 -19.41 20.19 12.90
CA ILE A 346 -19.83 20.01 14.27
C ILE A 346 -18.67 19.33 14.99
N LEU A 347 -18.19 19.94 16.06
CA LEU A 347 -17.08 19.42 16.86
C LEU A 347 -17.47 19.39 18.33
N ARG A 348 -17.36 18.22 18.96
CA ARG A 348 -17.39 18.09 20.41
C ARG A 348 -15.96 18.22 20.94
N ASN A 349 -15.69 19.20 21.80
CA ASN A 349 -14.39 19.39 22.43
C ASN A 349 -14.57 19.52 23.95
N GLY A 350 -14.25 18.45 24.68
CA GLY A 350 -14.46 18.36 26.12
C GLY A 350 -15.91 18.68 26.52
N ASP A 351 -16.10 19.76 27.27
CA ASP A 351 -17.40 20.21 27.79
C ASP A 351 -18.17 21.11 26.79
N SER A 352 -17.56 21.50 25.67
CA SER A 352 -18.15 22.39 24.66
C SER A 352 -18.56 21.65 23.38
N LEU A 353 -19.70 22.02 22.80
CA LEU A 353 -20.15 21.54 21.48
C LEU A 353 -20.22 22.72 20.53
N ILE A 354 -19.57 22.62 19.37
CA ILE A 354 -19.39 23.74 18.43
C ILE A 354 -20.08 23.41 17.11
N PHE A 355 -20.97 24.29 16.67
CA PHE A 355 -21.57 24.30 15.34
C PHE A 355 -21.05 25.52 14.57
N SER A 356 -20.21 25.28 13.56
CA SER A 356 -19.62 26.34 12.73
C SER A 356 -20.02 26.19 11.27
N GLY A 357 -20.32 27.31 10.60
CA GLY A 357 -20.76 27.35 9.21
C GLY A 357 -22.28 27.22 9.03
N LYS A 358 -22.72 26.82 7.83
CA LYS A 358 -24.14 26.80 7.44
C LYS A 358 -24.70 25.38 7.39
N CYS A 359 -25.37 24.95 8.46
CA CYS A 359 -25.95 23.61 8.57
C CYS A 359 -27.08 23.31 7.56
N LYS A 360 -27.72 24.33 6.95
CA LYS A 360 -28.76 24.11 5.91
C LYS A 360 -28.28 23.27 4.72
N TYR A 361 -26.96 23.25 4.46
CA TYR A 361 -26.36 22.46 3.39
C TYR A 361 -26.03 21.02 3.80
N GLY A 362 -26.51 20.57 4.96
CA GLY A 362 -26.44 19.17 5.38
C GLY A 362 -27.31 18.28 4.50
N SER A 363 -26.72 17.24 3.92
CA SER A 363 -27.48 16.21 3.22
C SER A 363 -28.39 15.46 4.19
N LYS A 364 -29.48 14.86 3.69
CA LYS A 364 -30.37 14.02 4.51
C LYS A 364 -29.61 12.91 5.25
N THR A 365 -28.59 12.35 4.60
CA THR A 365 -27.66 11.37 5.17
C THR A 365 -26.89 11.90 6.37
N ILE A 366 -26.34 13.12 6.31
CA ILE A 366 -25.59 13.72 7.44
C ILE A 366 -26.53 14.06 8.59
N SER A 367 -27.72 14.59 8.30
CA SER A 367 -28.75 14.87 9.31
C SER A 367 -29.21 13.59 10.03
N ASN A 368 -29.47 12.52 9.27
CA ASN A 368 -29.82 11.22 9.83
C ASN A 368 -28.67 10.65 10.67
N ALA A 369 -27.43 10.73 10.17
CA ALA A 369 -26.24 10.29 10.90
C ALA A 369 -26.12 11.02 12.24
N PHE A 370 -26.20 12.35 12.23
CA PHE A 370 -26.21 13.18 13.43
C PHE A 370 -27.30 12.74 14.41
N ARG A 371 -28.54 12.54 13.92
CA ARG A 371 -29.68 12.09 14.72
C ARG A 371 -29.44 10.72 15.37
N THR A 372 -28.90 9.76 14.63
CA THR A 372 -28.54 8.43 15.17
C THR A 372 -27.41 8.50 16.19
N SER A 373 -26.46 9.42 15.99
CA SER A 373 -25.32 9.64 16.87
C SER A 373 -25.59 10.66 17.97
N LYS A 374 -26.84 11.13 18.16
CA LYS A 374 -27.20 12.19 19.12
C LYS A 374 -26.56 11.94 20.49
N LYS A 375 -26.60 10.70 20.97
CA LYS A 375 -26.00 10.33 22.28
C LYS A 375 -24.50 10.63 22.36
N ILE A 376 -23.76 10.46 21.27
CA ILE A 376 -22.29 10.65 21.26
C ILE A 376 -21.93 12.14 21.35
N TYR A 377 -22.72 13.02 20.72
CA TYR A 377 -22.45 14.46 20.70
C TYR A 377 -23.10 15.20 21.87
N CYS A 378 -24.31 14.79 22.24
CA CYS A 378 -25.14 15.50 23.19
C CYS A 378 -25.13 14.87 24.60
N ASP A 379 -24.92 13.54 24.75
CA ASP A 379 -24.90 12.91 26.06
C ASP A 379 -23.51 12.98 26.71
N SER A 380 -23.51 13.16 28.03
CA SER A 380 -22.31 13.18 28.85
C SER A 380 -21.77 11.76 29.06
N SER A 381 -20.55 11.49 28.61
CA SER A 381 -19.74 10.49 29.30
C SER A 381 -19.52 10.99 30.73
N GLU A 382 -19.63 10.12 31.75
CA GLU A 382 -19.66 10.45 33.19
C GLU A 382 -18.55 11.38 33.68
N LYS A 383 -17.45 11.55 32.90
CA LYS A 383 -16.29 12.39 33.24
C LYS A 383 -16.35 13.84 32.72
N ARG A 384 -17.16 14.18 31.70
CA ARG A 384 -17.17 15.51 31.04
C ARG A 384 -18.57 15.91 30.51
N PRO A 385 -19.43 16.53 31.33
CA PRO A 385 -20.77 16.92 30.90
C PRO A 385 -20.75 18.10 29.91
N LEU A 386 -21.71 18.13 28.98
CA LEU A 386 -21.96 19.27 28.10
C LEU A 386 -22.37 20.49 28.94
N LYS A 387 -21.59 21.57 28.83
CA LYS A 387 -21.81 22.84 29.54
C LYS A 387 -22.12 24.00 28.60
N ASN A 388 -21.47 24.04 27.43
CA ASN A 388 -21.57 25.15 26.50
C ASN A 388 -21.88 24.65 25.09
N VAL A 389 -22.86 25.25 24.41
CA VAL A 389 -23.14 24.99 23.00
C VAL A 389 -22.89 26.26 22.20
N PHE A 390 -21.92 26.25 21.30
CA PHE A 390 -21.61 27.37 20.42
C PHE A 390 -22.29 27.19 19.07
N VAL A 391 -23.00 28.20 18.61
CA VAL A 391 -23.69 28.18 17.32
C VAL A 391 -23.41 29.46 16.56
N GLU A 392 -22.79 29.34 15.38
CA GLU A 392 -22.41 30.50 14.59
C GLU A 392 -23.51 31.06 13.70
N GLU A 393 -24.45 30.20 13.27
CA GLU A 393 -25.44 30.55 12.26
C GLU A 393 -26.79 29.87 12.53
N GLU A 394 -27.88 30.56 12.15
CA GLU A 394 -29.26 30.20 12.47
C GLU A 394 -29.65 28.78 12.04
N SER A 395 -29.21 28.33 10.86
CA SER A 395 -29.58 27.01 10.33
C SER A 395 -29.08 25.85 11.17
N CYS A 396 -28.09 26.07 12.03
CA CYS A 396 -27.59 25.08 12.98
C CYS A 396 -28.42 24.99 14.27
N LEU A 397 -29.27 25.97 14.57
CA LEU A 397 -30.08 25.99 15.80
C LEU A 397 -31.02 24.79 15.90
N VAL A 398 -31.59 24.33 14.77
CA VAL A 398 -32.45 23.15 14.73
C VAL A 398 -31.76 21.92 15.33
N TRP A 399 -30.47 21.74 15.03
CA TRP A 399 -29.68 20.62 15.54
C TRP A 399 -29.24 20.84 16.99
N ALA A 400 -28.90 22.08 17.36
CA ALA A 400 -28.59 22.43 18.74
C ALA A 400 -29.80 22.18 19.68
N PHE A 401 -31.01 22.57 19.26
CA PHE A 401 -32.24 22.33 20.03
C PHE A 401 -32.55 20.84 20.21
N GLN A 402 -32.20 19.99 19.23
CA GLN A 402 -32.33 18.54 19.36
C GLN A 402 -31.38 17.97 20.42
N CYS A 403 -30.16 18.49 20.53
CA CYS A 403 -29.23 18.12 21.59
C CYS A 403 -29.73 18.56 22.97
N LEU A 404 -30.29 19.77 23.05
CA LEU A 404 -30.66 20.41 24.32
C LEU A 404 -32.06 20.08 24.81
N GLN A 405 -32.84 19.32 24.04
CA GLN A 405 -34.23 18.97 24.37
C GLN A 405 -34.39 18.39 25.77
N ASP A 406 -33.39 17.61 26.23
CA ASP A 406 -33.38 16.93 27.52
C ASP A 406 -32.66 17.75 28.63
N ARG A 407 -32.02 18.87 28.26
CA ARG A 407 -31.22 19.74 29.15
C ARG A 407 -31.38 21.22 28.77
N PRO A 408 -32.54 21.83 29.01
CA PRO A 408 -32.81 23.21 28.60
C PRO A 408 -32.00 24.27 29.37
N GLN A 409 -31.33 23.88 30.46
CA GLN A 409 -30.55 24.78 31.31
C GLN A 409 -29.14 25.09 30.78
N ILE A 410 -28.74 24.48 29.66
CA ILE A 410 -27.43 24.71 29.03
C ILE A 410 -27.50 25.94 28.14
N ASP A 411 -26.55 26.85 28.32
CA ASP A 411 -26.48 28.10 27.54
C ASP A 411 -26.05 27.86 26.09
N ILE A 412 -26.78 28.51 25.18
CA ILE A 412 -26.42 28.57 23.76
C ILE A 412 -25.66 29.87 23.50
N LEU A 413 -24.36 29.75 23.24
CA LEU A 413 -23.49 30.84 22.83
C LEU A 413 -23.68 31.08 21.34
N TYR A 414 -24.47 32.09 20.99
CA TYR A 414 -24.87 32.38 19.61
C TYR A 414 -24.13 33.60 19.05
N SER A 415 -23.56 33.47 17.86
CA SER A 415 -22.86 34.57 17.17
C SER A 415 -23.55 35.03 15.88
N GLY A 416 -24.75 34.54 15.59
CA GLY A 416 -25.53 34.95 14.43
C GLY A 416 -26.14 36.35 14.60
N ARG A 417 -26.70 36.89 13.51
CA ARG A 417 -27.23 38.26 13.47
C ARG A 417 -28.53 38.41 14.26
N ASP A 418 -29.36 37.38 14.25
CA ASP A 418 -30.72 37.41 14.78
C ASP A 418 -30.79 37.04 16.27
N PHE A 419 -29.77 37.40 17.05
CA PHE A 419 -29.65 37.06 18.47
C PHE A 419 -30.86 37.54 19.28
N GLU A 420 -31.31 38.78 19.06
CA GLU A 420 -32.41 39.40 19.81
C GLU A 420 -33.72 38.66 19.60
N LEU A 421 -33.99 38.25 18.35
CA LEU A 421 -35.18 37.47 17.99
C LEU A 421 -35.20 36.13 18.72
N TRP A 422 -34.09 35.37 18.62
CA TRP A 422 -33.99 34.03 19.19
C TRP A 422 -33.93 34.04 20.72
N SER A 423 -33.33 35.06 21.32
CA SER A 423 -33.31 35.24 22.78
C SER A 423 -34.70 35.49 23.36
N GLN A 424 -35.66 36.01 22.58
CA GLN A 424 -37.03 36.29 23.04
C GLN A 424 -38.01 35.15 22.75
N THR A 425 -37.84 34.45 21.61
CA THR A 425 -38.79 33.43 21.15
C THR A 425 -38.45 32.01 21.59
N SER A 426 -37.18 31.74 21.89
CA SER A 426 -36.76 30.38 22.22
C SER A 426 -37.00 30.04 23.69
N ARG A 427 -37.21 28.75 23.96
CA ARG A 427 -37.28 28.18 25.32
C ARG A 427 -35.92 27.96 25.97
N PHE A 428 -34.83 28.25 25.25
CA PHE A 428 -33.46 28.00 25.69
C PHE A 428 -32.80 29.32 26.05
N HIS A 429 -31.82 29.30 26.95
CA HIS A 429 -31.10 30.51 27.31
C HIS A 429 -29.99 30.80 26.27
N PHE A 430 -30.03 32.01 25.70
CA PHE A 430 -29.09 32.45 24.68
C PHE A 430 -28.13 33.49 25.24
N LEU A 431 -26.83 33.30 24.99
CA LEU A 431 -25.78 34.23 25.33
C LEU A 431 -25.10 34.73 24.04
N LYS A 432 -24.98 36.05 23.90
CA LYS A 432 -24.33 36.65 22.73
C LYS A 432 -22.84 36.37 22.77
N SER A 433 -22.30 35.78 21.71
CA SER A 433 -20.88 35.44 21.60
C SER A 433 -20.26 35.96 20.31
N LYS A 434 -18.92 36.08 20.29
CA LYS A 434 -18.18 36.37 19.06
C LYS A 434 -17.93 35.07 18.28
N PRO A 435 -17.81 35.12 16.94
CA PRO A 435 -17.45 33.96 16.13
C PRO A 435 -16.14 33.33 16.62
N ILE A 436 -16.05 32.01 16.56
CA ILE A 436 -14.89 31.29 17.06
C ILE A 436 -13.74 31.47 16.07
N ARG A 437 -12.59 31.94 16.57
CA ARG A 437 -11.37 32.13 15.77
C ARG A 437 -10.28 31.13 16.10
N GLU A 438 -10.37 30.49 17.25
CA GLU A 438 -9.41 29.50 17.71
C GLU A 438 -10.10 28.44 18.56
N ILE A 439 -9.69 27.18 18.39
CA ILE A 439 -10.15 26.04 19.19
C ILE A 439 -8.91 25.35 19.73
N LEU A 440 -8.73 25.39 21.04
CA LEU A 440 -7.65 24.66 21.71
C LEU A 440 -8.04 23.17 21.77
N LEU A 441 -7.18 22.33 21.22
CA LEU A 441 -7.40 20.89 21.08
C LEU A 441 -6.61 20.10 22.14
N SER A 442 -5.33 20.45 22.29
CA SER A 442 -4.46 19.96 23.38
C SER A 442 -3.51 21.08 23.81
N LYS A 443 -2.63 20.84 24.79
CA LYS A 443 -1.63 21.83 25.23
C LYS A 443 -0.71 22.30 24.10
N GLU A 444 -0.54 21.50 23.04
CA GLU A 444 0.39 21.76 21.94
C GLU A 444 -0.29 21.90 20.58
N SER A 445 -1.60 21.63 20.49
CA SER A 445 -2.34 21.68 19.22
C SER A 445 -3.58 22.55 19.29
N LYS A 446 -3.77 23.40 18.28
CA LYS A 446 -4.96 24.26 18.13
C LYS A 446 -5.45 24.31 16.69
N ILE A 447 -6.73 24.58 16.51
CA ILE A 447 -7.33 24.91 15.21
C ILE A 447 -7.47 26.42 15.16
N LEU A 448 -6.90 27.06 14.13
CA LEU A 448 -7.05 28.48 13.86
C LEU A 448 -7.91 28.68 12.63
N PHE A 449 -8.82 29.63 12.68
CA PHE A 449 -9.62 30.01 11.51
C PHE A 449 -8.90 31.15 10.80
N PHE A 450 -8.71 31.00 9.48
CA PHE A 450 -8.05 32.02 8.67
C PHE A 450 -8.85 32.31 7.40
N HIS A 451 -9.32 33.53 7.29
CA HIS A 451 -10.05 34.01 6.14
C HIS A 451 -9.14 34.76 5.16
N THR A 452 -8.95 34.21 3.96
CA THR A 452 -7.89 34.66 3.02
C THR A 452 -7.92 36.16 2.68
N LYS A 453 -9.11 36.76 2.60
CA LYS A 453 -9.26 38.20 2.31
C LYS A 453 -9.42 39.13 3.53
N LYS A 454 -9.73 38.60 4.71
CA LYS A 454 -10.11 39.43 5.87
C LYS A 454 -9.01 39.46 6.93
N ASP A 455 -8.28 38.36 7.05
CA ASP A 455 -7.30 38.19 8.10
C ASP A 455 -5.89 38.49 7.56
N SER A 456 -5.04 39.05 8.41
CA SER A 456 -3.68 39.43 8.04
C SER A 456 -2.73 38.24 8.07
N LEU A 457 -2.00 38.01 6.97
CA LEU A 457 -0.95 36.98 6.89
C LEU A 457 0.16 37.20 7.91
N PHE A 458 0.47 38.46 8.24
CA PHE A 458 1.48 38.78 9.24
C PHE A 458 1.07 38.29 10.63
N GLN A 459 -0.19 38.51 11.01
CA GLN A 459 -0.74 38.01 12.28
C GLN A 459 -0.79 36.47 12.30
N LEU A 460 -1.12 35.84 11.17
CA LEU A 460 -1.10 34.38 11.05
C LEU A 460 0.31 33.82 11.27
N SER A 461 1.32 34.40 10.60
CA SER A 461 2.72 33.99 10.76
C SER A 461 3.18 34.14 12.22
N GLN A 462 2.82 35.24 12.89
CA GLN A 462 3.15 35.41 14.31
C GLN A 462 2.51 34.34 15.22
N LYS A 463 1.24 34.00 15.00
CA LYS A 463 0.51 33.01 15.82
C LYS A 463 0.96 31.55 15.61
N THR A 464 1.69 31.29 14.55
CA THR A 464 2.06 29.93 14.10
C THR A 464 3.57 29.64 14.22
N LYS A 465 4.33 30.50 14.94
CA LYS A 465 5.79 30.34 15.12
C LYS A 465 6.19 29.16 16.02
N THR A 466 5.53 28.98 17.16
CA THR A 466 6.01 28.10 18.24
C THR A 466 5.15 26.85 18.46
N ASP A 467 3.86 26.91 18.14
CA ASP A 467 2.93 25.80 18.37
C ASP A 467 2.75 24.95 17.09
N GLY A 468 2.06 23.81 17.21
CA GLY A 468 1.58 23.03 16.06
C GLY A 468 0.06 23.08 15.95
N GLY A 469 -0.49 22.75 14.78
CA GLY A 469 -1.94 22.74 14.64
C GLY A 469 -2.45 22.74 13.21
N TRP A 470 -3.71 23.11 13.09
CA TRP A 470 -4.43 23.17 11.83
C TRP A 470 -4.97 24.57 11.58
N ILE A 471 -4.86 25.03 10.35
CA ILE A 471 -5.43 26.29 9.91
C ILE A 471 -6.63 25.96 9.04
N LEU A 472 -7.83 26.23 9.55
CA LEU A 472 -9.06 26.10 8.79
C LEU A 472 -9.18 27.27 7.81
N LEU A 473 -9.03 26.96 6.52
CA LEU A 473 -9.05 27.94 5.46
C LEU A 473 -10.49 28.36 5.15
N GLU A 474 -10.79 29.65 5.30
CA GLU A 474 -12.07 30.23 4.91
C GLU A 474 -11.88 31.10 3.67
N THR A 475 -12.46 30.66 2.56
CA THR A 475 -12.32 31.35 1.29
C THR A 475 -13.63 32.00 0.87
N PRO A 476 -13.58 33.15 0.16
CA PRO A 476 -14.77 33.74 -0.42
C PRO A 476 -15.35 32.81 -1.49
N TYR A 477 -16.67 32.85 -1.64
CA TYR A 477 -17.37 32.03 -2.63
C TYR A 477 -16.81 32.26 -4.04
N GLY A 478 -16.48 31.16 -4.74
CA GLY A 478 -15.91 31.19 -6.10
C GLY A 478 -14.41 31.43 -6.19
N SER A 479 -13.67 31.47 -5.07
CA SER A 479 -12.21 31.53 -5.11
C SER A 479 -11.61 30.21 -5.62
N LYS A 480 -10.44 30.29 -6.25
CA LYS A 480 -9.61 29.13 -6.62
C LYS A 480 -8.63 28.74 -5.51
N ASP A 481 -8.72 29.37 -4.33
CA ASP A 481 -7.85 29.07 -3.21
C ASP A 481 -8.30 27.74 -2.58
N ASP A 482 -7.41 26.76 -2.53
CA ASP A 482 -7.61 25.47 -1.88
C ASP A 482 -6.52 25.18 -0.84
N SER A 483 -6.80 24.28 0.11
CA SER A 483 -5.81 23.94 1.15
C SER A 483 -4.49 23.39 0.56
N GLU A 484 -4.54 22.75 -0.61
CA GLU A 484 -3.37 22.14 -1.25
C GLU A 484 -2.37 23.20 -1.73
N VAL A 485 -2.84 24.24 -2.44
CA VAL A 485 -2.03 25.37 -2.91
C VAL A 485 -1.43 26.13 -1.73
N TRP A 486 -2.20 26.35 -0.65
CA TRP A 486 -1.71 27.01 0.56
C TRP A 486 -0.65 26.18 1.29
N ASN A 487 -0.84 24.86 1.38
CA ASN A 487 0.14 23.95 1.98
C ASN A 487 1.44 23.87 1.17
N ARG A 488 1.38 23.86 -0.18
CA ARG A 488 2.57 23.89 -1.05
C ARG A 488 3.42 25.15 -0.81
N ASN A 489 2.78 26.28 -0.56
CA ASN A 489 3.45 27.58 -0.37
C ASN A 489 3.71 27.94 1.11
N ARG A 490 3.42 27.03 2.06
CA ARG A 490 3.50 27.32 3.51
C ARG A 490 4.85 27.86 3.99
N LYS A 491 5.94 27.38 3.39
CA LYS A 491 7.31 27.80 3.74
C LYS A 491 7.57 29.27 3.34
N LEU A 492 7.00 29.70 2.21
CA LEU A 492 7.07 31.09 1.76
C LEU A 492 6.28 32.04 2.68
N LEU A 493 5.26 31.51 3.35
CA LEU A 493 4.43 32.25 4.32
C LEU A 493 5.07 32.36 5.72
N GLY A 494 6.25 31.76 5.93
CA GLY A 494 6.94 31.80 7.22
C GLY A 494 6.22 31.02 8.33
N LEU A 495 5.48 29.98 7.96
CA LEU A 495 4.78 29.09 8.89
C LEU A 495 5.69 27.93 9.33
N SER A 496 5.58 27.48 10.58
CA SER A 496 6.33 26.32 11.06
C SER A 496 5.85 25.02 10.38
N GLU A 497 6.71 24.00 10.31
CA GLU A 497 6.38 22.72 9.65
C GLU A 497 5.24 21.94 10.34
N ASN A 498 4.91 22.33 11.57
CA ASN A 498 3.88 21.69 12.39
C ASN A 498 2.46 22.23 12.11
N TRP A 499 2.31 23.17 11.17
CA TRP A 499 1.02 23.70 10.74
C TRP A 499 0.61 23.18 9.37
N THR A 500 -0.68 22.85 9.26
CA THR A 500 -1.28 22.41 7.99
C THR A 500 -2.59 23.14 7.75
N PHE A 501 -2.77 23.63 6.53
CA PHE A 501 -4.06 24.17 6.08
C PHE A 501 -5.03 23.02 5.80
N LEU A 502 -6.28 23.18 6.22
CA LEU A 502 -7.37 22.26 5.97
C LEU A 502 -8.60 23.02 5.51
N GLU A 503 -9.39 22.41 4.64
CA GLU A 503 -10.77 22.83 4.39
C GLU A 503 -11.74 22.17 5.38
N LYS A 504 -12.98 22.67 5.43
CA LYS A 504 -14.02 22.15 6.35
C LYS A 504 -14.31 20.66 6.11
N ASP A 505 -14.28 20.19 4.88
CA ASP A 505 -14.43 18.77 4.51
C ASP A 505 -13.20 17.91 4.82
N GLU A 506 -12.03 18.52 5.00
CA GLU A 506 -10.78 17.83 5.35
C GLU A 506 -10.54 17.72 6.86
N LEU A 507 -11.43 18.27 7.70
CA LEU A 507 -11.33 18.22 9.16
C LEU A 507 -11.22 16.80 9.74
N GLN A 508 -11.62 15.77 8.99
CA GLN A 508 -11.47 14.37 9.36
C GLN A 508 -9.99 13.92 9.47
N ARG A 509 -9.04 14.69 8.91
CA ARG A 509 -7.60 14.43 8.99
C ARG A 509 -6.98 14.75 10.36
N ILE A 510 -7.72 15.38 11.26
CA ILE A 510 -7.23 15.71 12.61
C ILE A 510 -7.15 14.42 13.45
N PRO A 511 -5.96 14.03 13.98
CA PRO A 511 -5.79 12.82 14.79
C PRO A 511 -6.65 12.82 16.04
N VAL A 512 -7.19 11.65 16.39
CA VAL A 512 -8.11 11.44 17.52
C VAL A 512 -7.49 11.81 18.87
N SER A 513 -6.18 11.60 19.06
CA SER A 513 -5.48 11.96 20.31
C SER A 513 -5.41 13.46 20.56
N LYS A 514 -5.61 14.27 19.52
CA LYS A 514 -5.60 15.73 19.61
C LYS A 514 -7.01 16.31 19.63
N SER A 515 -8.06 15.55 19.29
CA SER A 515 -9.44 16.06 19.23
C SER A 515 -10.24 15.93 20.54
N PHE A 516 -9.68 15.33 21.61
CA PHE A 516 -10.38 15.06 22.88
C PHE A 516 -9.60 15.31 24.17
#